data_AF-A0AAV6YGD6-F1
#
_entry.id   AF-A0AAV6YGD6-F1
#
_cell.length_a   1.000
_cell.length_b   1.000
_cell.length_c   1.000
_cell.angle_alpha   90.00
_cell.angle_beta   90.00
_cell.angle_gamma   90.00
#
_symmetry.space_group_name_H-M   'P 1'
#
loop_
_entity.id
_entity.type
_entity.pdbx_description
1 polymer ?
#
loop_
_entity_poly.entity_id
_entity_poly.type
_entity_poly.pdbx_seq_one_letter_code
_entity_poly.pdbx_strand_id
1 'polypeptide(L)'
;MEDKKLRSNSTVGDKKSNILKNPGVIAVDKMSKESLCQHLAHNVVYREGPLVAINKPPGMSIGSPEGSSIVSLLPELQQVLQTKSDLHVVKGAPK
;
A
#
# COMPACT_ATOMS: atom_id res chain seq x y z
N MET A 1 41.92 19.93 -5.89
CA MET A 1 42.12 18.48 -6.09
C MET A 1 41.69 17.77 -4.82
N GLU A 2 40.37 17.62 -4.61
CA GLU A 2 39.53 16.54 -5.18
C GLU A 2 39.57 15.33 -4.26
N ASP A 3 38.55 15.18 -3.40
CA ASP A 3 37.57 14.08 -3.46
C ASP A 3 38.03 12.89 -2.57
N LYS A 4 37.22 12.18 -1.78
CA LYS A 4 35.80 11.88 -1.88
C LYS A 4 35.33 11.37 -0.52
N LYS A 5 34.20 11.91 -0.08
CA LYS A 5 33.33 11.40 0.97
C LYS A 5 32.88 9.98 0.61
N LEU A 6 33.15 8.97 1.45
CA LEU A 6 32.44 7.68 1.37
C LEU A 6 31.63 7.46 2.65
N ARG A 7 30.34 7.77 2.51
CA ARG A 7 29.26 7.25 3.34
C ARG A 7 29.13 5.76 3.06
N SER A 8 29.26 4.92 4.08
CA SER A 8 28.94 3.50 3.99
C SER A 8 27.68 3.21 4.81
N ASN A 9 26.53 3.70 4.34
CA ASN A 9 25.23 3.19 4.80
C ASN A 9 24.76 2.16 3.77
N SER A 10 25.07 0.90 4.03
CA SER A 10 24.44 -0.23 3.34
C SER A 10 24.21 -1.36 4.34
N THR A 11 23.26 -1.14 5.25
CA THR A 11 22.57 -2.24 5.94
C THR A 11 21.54 -2.83 4.98
N VAL A 12 22.00 -3.50 3.93
CA VAL A 12 21.17 -4.46 3.19
C VAL A 12 21.75 -5.82 3.53
N GLY A 13 21.38 -6.29 4.72
CA GLY A 13 21.57 -7.68 5.07
C GLY A 13 20.60 -8.48 4.22
N ASP A 14 21.13 -9.13 3.18
CA ASP A 14 20.58 -10.31 2.52
C ASP A 14 20.29 -11.41 3.56
N LYS A 15 19.25 -11.21 4.37
CA LYS A 15 18.58 -12.30 5.06
C LYS A 15 17.88 -13.07 3.95
N LYS A 16 18.48 -14.19 3.53
CA LYS A 16 17.87 -15.23 2.70
C LYS A 16 16.52 -15.61 3.31
N SER A 17 15.48 -14.87 2.98
CA SER A 17 14.12 -15.14 3.42
C SER A 17 13.70 -16.39 2.66
N ASN A 18 13.57 -17.50 3.39
CA ASN A 18 13.00 -18.71 2.82
C ASN A 18 11.66 -18.33 2.17
N ILE A 19 11.55 -18.56 0.87
CA ILE A 19 10.44 -18.09 0.02
C ILE A 19 9.10 -18.65 0.51
N LEU A 20 9.12 -19.84 1.15
CA LEU A 20 7.93 -20.42 1.79
C LEU A 20 7.53 -19.68 3.08
N LYS A 21 8.49 -19.04 3.76
CA LYS A 21 8.25 -18.28 5.01
C LYS A 21 7.86 -16.83 4.74
N ASN A 22 8.32 -16.25 3.63
CA ASN A 22 7.96 -14.90 3.19
C ASN A 22 7.76 -14.91 1.67
N PRO A 23 6.55 -15.22 1.17
CA PRO A 23 6.31 -15.39 -0.26
C PRO A 23 6.44 -14.11 -1.09
N GLY A 24 6.90 -12.99 -0.53
CA GLY A 24 6.84 -11.67 -1.20
C GLY A 24 5.42 -11.18 -1.45
N VAL A 25 4.41 -11.96 -1.05
CA VAL A 25 2.99 -11.66 -1.14
C VAL A 25 2.53 -11.18 0.23
N ILE A 26 1.80 -10.08 0.23
CA ILE A 26 1.33 -9.43 1.44
C ILE A 26 0.09 -10.15 1.94
N ALA A 27 0.18 -10.69 3.16
CA ALA A 27 -0.95 -11.30 3.85
C ALA A 27 -1.82 -10.20 4.47
N VAL A 28 -2.76 -9.70 3.68
CA VAL A 28 -3.71 -8.63 4.06
C VAL A 28 -4.46 -8.97 5.36
N ASP A 29 -4.77 -10.25 5.56
CA ASP A 29 -5.49 -10.77 6.74
C ASP A 29 -4.66 -10.73 8.04
N LYS A 30 -3.32 -10.73 7.94
CA LYS A 30 -2.41 -10.75 9.08
C LYS A 30 -1.94 -9.36 9.52
N MET A 31 -2.35 -8.30 8.83
CA MET A 31 -1.93 -6.93 9.12
C MET A 31 -2.98 -6.17 9.91
N SER A 32 -2.51 -5.25 10.76
CA SER A 32 -3.39 -4.30 11.43
C SER A 32 -3.98 -3.30 10.43
N LYS A 33 -5.12 -2.73 10.78
CA LYS A 33 -5.85 -1.75 9.97
C LYS A 33 -4.98 -0.54 9.58
N GLU A 34 -4.19 -0.04 10.52
CA GLU A 34 -3.27 1.08 10.31
C GLU A 34 -2.15 0.73 9.33
N SER A 35 -1.50 -0.44 9.51
CA SER A 35 -0.46 -0.91 8.59
C SER A 35 -1.00 -1.16 7.18
N LEU A 36 -2.25 -1.62 7.06
CA LEU A 36 -2.94 -1.75 5.77
C LEU A 36 -3.14 -0.39 5.10
N CYS A 37 -3.62 0.62 5.84
CA CYS A 37 -3.83 1.96 5.29
C CYS A 37 -2.50 2.60 4.84
N GLN A 38 -1.44 2.44 5.64
CA GLN A 38 -0.10 2.92 5.27
C GLN A 38 0.43 2.19 4.03
N HIS A 39 0.21 0.88 3.94
CA HIS A 39 0.57 0.10 2.78
C HIS A 39 -0.20 0.55 1.53
N LEU A 40 -1.51 0.81 1.63
CA LEU A 40 -2.32 1.31 0.53
C LEU A 40 -1.87 2.68 0.06
N ALA A 41 -1.52 3.58 0.98
CA ALA A 41 -0.97 4.88 0.65
C ALA A 41 0.36 4.78 -0.11
N HIS A 42 1.21 3.80 0.21
CA HIS A 42 2.45 3.54 -0.53
C HIS A 42 2.22 2.90 -1.91
N ASN A 43 1.08 2.23 -2.12
CA ASN A 43 0.70 1.63 -3.41
C ASN A 43 -0.11 2.58 -4.30
N VAL A 44 -0.15 3.86 -3.99
CA VAL A 44 -0.70 4.88 -4.89
C VAL A 44 0.19 4.95 -6.13
N VAL A 45 -0.35 4.52 -7.27
CA VAL A 45 0.35 4.54 -8.57
C VAL A 45 0.00 5.76 -9.40
N TYR A 46 -1.10 6.44 -9.05
CA TYR A 46 -1.57 7.63 -9.75
C TYR A 46 -2.28 8.57 -8.78
N ARG A 47 -2.02 9.86 -8.91
CA ARG A 47 -2.75 10.92 -8.21
C ARG A 47 -2.89 12.12 -9.12
N GLU A 48 -4.10 12.44 -9.51
CA GLU A 48 -4.41 13.64 -10.29
C GLU A 48 -5.75 14.21 -9.84
N GLY A 49 -5.71 15.44 -9.34
CA GLY A 49 -6.90 16.13 -8.83
C GLY A 49 -7.67 15.27 -7.80
N PRO A 50 -8.97 14.96 -8.05
CA PRO A 50 -9.79 14.15 -7.15
C PRO A 50 -9.58 12.64 -7.33
N LEU A 51 -8.78 12.19 -8.30
CA LEU A 51 -8.59 10.78 -8.61
C LEU A 51 -7.29 10.25 -8.00
N VAL A 52 -7.41 9.13 -7.30
CA VAL A 52 -6.29 8.37 -6.75
C VAL A 52 -6.43 6.93 -7.24
N ALA A 53 -5.43 6.43 -7.96
CA ALA A 53 -5.37 5.01 -8.30
C ALA A 53 -4.37 4.31 -7.38
N ILE A 54 -4.84 3.23 -6.77
CA ILE A 54 -4.06 2.42 -5.85
C ILE A 54 -3.95 1.03 -6.44
N ASN A 55 -2.73 0.49 -6.46
CA ASN A 55 -2.55 -0.90 -6.82
C ASN A 55 -3.12 -1.78 -5.70
N LYS A 56 -4.15 -2.57 -6.03
CA LYS A 56 -4.84 -3.38 -5.04
C LYS A 56 -3.97 -4.58 -4.65
N PRO A 57 -3.62 -4.76 -3.36
CA PRO A 57 -2.95 -5.96 -2.89
C PRO A 57 -3.75 -7.23 -3.24
N PRO A 58 -3.04 -8.33 -3.54
CA PRO A 58 -3.68 -9.64 -3.75
C PRO A 58 -4.39 -10.08 -2.46
N GLY A 59 -5.56 -10.72 -2.59
CA GLY A 59 -6.37 -11.14 -1.44
C GLY A 59 -7.21 -10.06 -0.76
N MET A 60 -7.07 -8.78 -1.14
CA MET A 60 -7.92 -7.72 -0.58
C MET A 60 -9.24 -7.57 -1.35
N SER A 61 -10.35 -7.54 -0.61
CA SER A 61 -11.71 -7.37 -1.13
C SER A 61 -12.01 -5.90 -1.43
N ILE A 62 -12.85 -5.63 -2.44
CA ILE A 62 -13.26 -4.25 -2.77
C ILE A 62 -14.58 -3.89 -2.09
N GLY A 63 -15.57 -4.79 -2.04
CA GLY A 63 -16.94 -4.45 -1.63
C GLY A 63 -17.72 -5.52 -0.86
N SER A 64 -17.08 -6.62 -0.45
CA SER A 64 -17.75 -7.60 0.41
C SER A 64 -17.69 -7.15 1.88
N PRO A 65 -18.78 -7.30 2.65
CA PRO A 65 -18.82 -6.98 4.08
C PRO A 65 -18.01 -7.97 4.94
N GLU A 66 -17.71 -9.15 4.41
CA GLU A 66 -16.92 -10.19 5.08
C GLU A 66 -15.41 -9.91 4.87
N GLY A 67 -14.74 -9.37 5.89
CA GLY A 67 -13.27 -9.22 5.97
C GLY A 67 -12.70 -7.81 5.73
N SER A 68 -11.37 -7.72 5.60
CA SER A 68 -10.60 -6.49 5.35
C SER A 68 -10.83 -5.95 3.94
N SER A 69 -11.95 -5.26 3.74
CA SER A 69 -12.37 -4.66 2.47
C SER A 69 -11.87 -3.22 2.33
N ILE A 70 -11.54 -2.79 1.10
CA ILE A 70 -11.13 -1.41 0.81
C ILE A 70 -12.16 -0.41 1.27
N VAL A 71 -13.46 -0.69 1.03
CA VAL A 71 -14.56 0.22 1.39
C VAL A 71 -14.58 0.50 2.90
N SER A 72 -14.28 -0.48 3.73
CA SER A 72 -14.21 -0.32 5.19
C SER A 72 -12.98 0.47 5.66
N LEU A 73 -11.96 0.59 4.81
CA LEU A 73 -10.70 1.31 5.09
C LEU A 73 -10.69 2.74 4.56
N LEU A 74 -11.66 3.12 3.71
CA LEU A 74 -11.78 4.46 3.14
C LEU A 74 -11.66 5.61 4.16
N PRO A 75 -12.34 5.60 5.33
CA PRO A 75 -12.25 6.73 6.26
C PRO A 75 -10.85 6.88 6.86
N GLU A 76 -10.16 5.78 7.20
CA GLU A 76 -8.77 5.85 7.67
C GLU A 76 -7.80 6.23 6.55
N LEU A 77 -8.01 5.67 5.36
CA LEU A 77 -7.20 5.99 4.19
C LEU A 77 -7.33 7.46 3.80
N GLN A 78 -8.51 8.07 4.00
CA GLN A 78 -8.72 9.50 3.80
C GLN A 78 -7.83 10.35 4.71
N GLN A 79 -7.70 9.96 5.97
CA GLN A 79 -6.81 10.63 6.92
C GLN A 79 -5.34 10.50 6.48
N VAL A 80 -4.93 9.30 6.08
CA VAL A 80 -3.55 9.03 5.64
C VAL A 80 -3.21 9.76 4.34
N LEU A 81 -4.14 9.81 3.37
CA LEU A 81 -3.97 10.50 2.09
C LEU A 81 -4.19 12.02 2.18
N GLN A 82 -4.63 12.52 3.34
CA GLN A 82 -4.95 13.92 3.62
C GLN A 82 -5.94 14.52 2.61
N THR A 83 -6.88 13.70 2.14
CA THR A 83 -7.93 14.11 1.21
C THR A 83 -9.04 14.83 1.97
N LYS A 84 -9.43 16.02 1.49
CA LYS A 84 -10.49 16.85 2.09
C LYS A 84 -11.91 16.37 1.75
N SER A 85 -12.04 15.44 0.81
CA SER A 85 -13.30 14.96 0.24
C SER A 85 -13.53 13.50 0.61
N ASP A 86 -14.80 13.08 0.65
CA ASP A 86 -15.18 11.69 0.85
C ASP A 86 -14.59 10.81 -0.27
N LEU A 87 -13.86 9.76 0.10
CA LEU A 87 -13.26 8.84 -0.84
C LEU A 87 -14.27 7.77 -1.26
N HIS A 88 -14.47 7.60 -2.56
CA HIS A 88 -15.29 6.53 -3.12
C HIS A 88 -14.44 5.60 -3.99
N VAL A 89 -14.71 4.30 -3.93
CA VAL A 89 -14.06 3.34 -4.82
C VAL A 89 -14.79 3.30 -6.16
N VAL A 90 -14.06 3.57 -7.24
CA VAL A 90 -14.54 3.41 -8.61
C VAL A 90 -13.82 2.24 -9.28
N LYS A 91 -14.56 1.40 -10.01
CA LYS A 91 -13.98 0.36 -10.85
C LYS A 91 -13.75 0.95 -12.24
N GLY A 92 -12.50 0.93 -12.71
CA GLY A 92 -12.19 1.28 -14.09
C GLY A 92 -12.95 0.37 -15.06
N ALA A 93 -13.45 0.93 -16.15
CA ALA A 93 -14.07 0.13 -17.21
C ALA A 93 -13.02 -0.80 -17.83
N PRO A 94 -13.35 -2.09 -18.07
CA PRO A 94 -12.49 -2.92 -18.90
C PRO A 94 -12.40 -2.30 -20.29
N LYS A 95 -11.18 -2.22 -20.82
CA LYS A 95 -10.90 -1.68 -22.15
C LYS A 95 -11.06 -2.77 -23.20
#